data_AF-A0A842NSJ1-F1
#
_entry.id   AF-A0A842NSJ1-F1
#
_cell.length_a   1.000
_cell.length_b   1.000
_cell.length_c   1.000
_cell.angle_alpha   90.00
_cell.angle_beta   90.00
_cell.angle_gamma   90.00
#
_symmetry.space_group_name_H-M   'P 1'
#
loop_
_entity.id
_entity.type
_entity.pdbx_description
1 polymer ?
#
loop_
_entity_poly.entity_id
_entity_poly.type
_entity_poly.pdbx_seq_one_letter_code
_entity_poly.pdbx_strand_id
1 'polypeptide(L)'
;MPKSKEHIVSNYDALNAHAEGVVDNEKQLRRLKRFKVDRFFIKNLGLLLLILGMFAILATTAYYIYIKSNPIQEIVEKIVFHDREVIVEVPVPVPPGSKFGKFTIFHKEKIDRGGIGYIITGKDYNSKDDYKSQIINYQYCYATSKRDPDIDITLAILKEGKVVYKDLYSGIRSFSPTGASNGDVHKLRVRLIKAARQYCQFEILLGL
;
A
#
# COMPACT_ATOMS: atom_id res chain seq x y z
N MET A 1 -7.33 104.58 -73.64
CA MET A 1 -6.26 103.84 -72.93
C MET A 1 -6.92 102.80 -72.03
N PRO A 2 -6.65 101.49 -72.16
CA PRO A 2 -7.22 100.48 -71.27
C PRO A 2 -6.38 100.37 -69.99
N LYS A 3 -7.04 100.27 -68.83
CA LYS A 3 -6.42 100.03 -67.51
C LYS A 3 -6.06 98.54 -67.37
N SER A 4 -4.80 98.23 -67.09
CA SER A 4 -4.38 96.89 -66.68
C SER A 4 -4.97 96.53 -65.31
N LYS A 5 -5.51 95.32 -65.19
CA LYS A 5 -5.90 94.74 -63.89
C LYS A 5 -4.70 93.95 -63.38
N GLU A 6 -4.07 94.42 -62.31
CA GLU A 6 -3.05 93.67 -61.59
C GLU A 6 -3.72 92.53 -60.80
N HIS A 7 -3.26 91.31 -61.03
CA HIS A 7 -3.59 90.15 -60.22
C HIS A 7 -2.55 90.04 -59.10
N ILE A 8 -2.96 90.30 -57.85
CA ILE A 8 -2.14 90.05 -56.67
C ILE A 8 -2.16 88.54 -56.42
N VAL A 9 -1.04 87.86 -56.69
CA VAL A 9 -0.85 86.46 -56.33
C VAL A 9 -0.30 86.41 -54.91
N SER A 10 -1.13 86.05 -53.95
CA SER A 10 -0.74 85.92 -52.54
C SER A 10 0.13 84.67 -52.34
N ASN A 11 1.34 84.84 -51.81
CA ASN A 11 2.21 83.73 -51.44
C ASN A 11 1.84 83.24 -50.02
N TYR A 12 1.41 81.98 -49.93
CA TYR A 12 0.99 81.32 -48.68
C TYR A 12 2.04 80.34 -48.12
N ASP A 13 3.25 80.30 -48.68
CA ASP A 13 4.29 79.32 -48.34
C ASP A 13 4.67 79.39 -46.87
N ALA A 14 4.76 80.58 -46.28
CA ALA A 14 5.08 80.75 -44.87
C ALA A 14 3.98 80.22 -43.93
N LEU A 15 2.71 80.38 -44.30
CA LEU A 15 1.56 79.86 -43.55
C LEU A 15 1.48 78.33 -43.67
N ASN A 16 1.71 77.80 -44.86
CA ASN A 16 1.74 76.36 -45.11
C ASN A 16 2.91 75.69 -44.38
N ALA A 17 4.10 76.28 -44.41
CA ALA A 17 5.28 75.78 -43.70
C ALA A 17 5.07 75.72 -42.17
N HIS A 18 4.41 76.73 -41.59
CA HIS A 18 4.06 76.71 -40.17
C HIS A 18 3.02 75.63 -39.85
N ALA A 19 1.98 75.50 -40.68
CA ALA A 19 0.96 74.46 -40.52
C ALA A 19 1.57 73.05 -40.62
N GLU A 20 2.46 72.82 -41.59
CA GLU A 20 3.21 71.56 -41.73
C GLU A 20 4.12 71.30 -40.52
N GLY A 21 4.78 72.33 -39.99
CA GLY A 21 5.60 72.22 -38.78
C GLY A 21 4.81 71.80 -37.54
N VAL A 22 3.61 72.34 -37.35
CA VAL A 22 2.71 71.93 -36.24
C VAL A 22 2.26 70.48 -36.42
N VAL A 23 1.86 70.10 -37.64
CA VAL A 23 1.43 68.74 -37.96
C VAL A 23 2.56 67.73 -37.74
N ASP A 24 3.79 68.04 -38.15
CA ASP A 24 4.92 67.13 -37.94
C ASP A 24 5.30 67.01 -36.45
N ASN A 25 5.27 68.12 -35.71
CA ASN A 25 5.54 68.10 -34.27
C ASN A 25 4.52 67.22 -33.51
N GLU A 26 3.23 67.35 -33.83
CA GLU A 26 2.20 66.45 -33.28
C GLU A 26 2.45 64.99 -33.64
N LYS A 27 2.86 64.72 -34.89
CA LYS A 27 3.14 63.37 -35.37
C LYS A 27 4.32 62.74 -34.63
N GLN A 28 5.37 63.51 -34.34
CA GLN A 28 6.50 63.07 -33.53
C GLN A 28 6.12 62.82 -32.07
N LEU A 29 5.32 63.71 -31.48
CA LEU A 29 4.77 63.55 -30.13
C LEU A 29 3.91 62.28 -29.99
N ARG A 30 3.09 61.95 -30.98
CA ARG A 30 2.30 60.70 -31.00
C ARG A 30 3.20 59.46 -31.03
N ARG A 31 4.29 59.48 -31.81
CA ARG A 31 5.27 58.38 -31.84
C ARG A 31 5.94 58.19 -30.47
N LEU A 32 6.38 59.27 -29.83
CA LEU A 32 7.00 59.24 -28.50
C LEU A 32 6.04 58.73 -27.41
N LYS A 33 4.77 59.16 -27.45
CA LYS A 33 3.75 58.66 -26.51
C LYS A 33 3.52 57.16 -26.67
N ARG A 34 3.44 56.66 -27.92
CA ARG A 34 3.26 55.23 -28.20
C ARG A 34 4.37 54.38 -27.58
N PHE A 35 5.64 54.76 -27.77
CA PHE A 35 6.77 54.00 -27.20
C PHE A 35 6.79 53.98 -25.65
N LYS A 36 6.32 55.06 -24.99
CA LYS A 36 6.21 55.08 -23.51
C LYS A 36 5.07 54.18 -23.02
N VAL A 37 3.92 54.23 -23.69
CA VAL A 37 2.75 53.41 -23.34
C VAL A 37 3.07 51.93 -23.53
N ASP A 38 3.70 51.55 -24.64
CA ASP A 38 4.08 50.16 -24.92
C ASP A 38 5.05 49.61 -23.86
N ARG A 39 6.06 50.40 -23.46
CA ARG A 39 7.02 49.99 -22.43
C ARG A 39 6.37 49.82 -21.05
N PHE A 40 5.41 50.68 -20.69
CA PHE A 40 4.66 50.54 -19.44
C PHE A 40 3.76 49.31 -19.49
N PHE A 41 3.07 49.10 -20.61
CA PHE A 41 2.19 47.96 -20.82
C PHE A 41 2.95 46.63 -20.75
N ILE A 42 4.10 46.51 -21.42
CA ILE A 42 4.93 45.30 -21.40
C ILE A 42 5.41 44.97 -19.99
N LYS A 43 5.83 45.97 -19.20
CA LYS A 43 6.27 45.76 -17.82
C LYS A 43 5.13 45.30 -16.91
N ASN A 44 3.96 45.94 -17.00
CA ASN A 44 2.79 45.56 -16.21
C ASN A 44 2.24 44.18 -16.62
N LEU A 45 2.23 43.87 -17.91
CA LEU A 45 1.84 42.55 -18.42
C LEU A 45 2.78 41.45 -17.92
N GLY A 46 4.09 41.69 -17.97
CA GLY A 46 5.09 40.76 -17.44
C GLY A 46 4.94 40.52 -15.95
N LEU A 47 4.69 41.58 -15.17
CA LEU A 47 4.44 41.46 -13.73
C LEU A 47 3.17 40.63 -13.45
N LEU A 48 2.09 40.89 -14.21
CA LEU A 48 0.83 40.17 -14.07
C LEU A 48 1.00 38.67 -14.37
N LEU A 49 1.72 38.33 -15.44
CA LEU A 49 2.05 36.94 -15.77
C LEU A 49 2.91 36.25 -14.70
N LEU A 50 3.84 36.98 -14.08
CA LEU A 50 4.67 36.45 -12.99
C LEU A 50 3.81 36.11 -11.76
N ILE A 51 2.90 37.02 -11.38
CA ILE A 51 1.97 36.82 -10.26
C ILE A 51 1.04 35.64 -10.55
N LEU A 52 0.48 35.55 -11.77
CA LEU A 52 -0.34 34.42 -12.18
C LEU A 52 0.41 33.10 -12.14
N GLY A 53 1.67 33.08 -12.61
CA GLY A 53 2.51 31.89 -12.57
C GLY A 53 2.80 31.42 -11.15
N MET A 54 3.14 32.35 -10.25
CA MET A 54 3.37 32.05 -8.84
C MET A 54 2.10 31.52 -8.16
N PHE A 55 0.95 32.14 -8.46
CA PHE A 55 -0.34 31.70 -7.95
C PHE A 55 -0.71 30.29 -8.44
N ALA A 56 -0.46 29.98 -9.71
CA ALA A 56 -0.71 28.66 -10.28
C ALA A 56 0.13 27.57 -9.61
N ILE A 57 1.41 27.86 -9.31
CA ILE A 57 2.28 26.92 -8.59
C ILE A 57 1.75 26.66 -7.18
N LEU A 58 1.36 27.70 -6.45
CA LEU A 58 0.79 27.56 -5.10
C LEU A 58 -0.54 26.80 -5.11
N ALA A 59 -1.42 27.07 -6.07
CA ALA A 59 -2.68 26.35 -6.22
C ALA A 59 -2.44 24.86 -6.52
N THR A 60 -1.45 24.56 -7.37
CA THR A 60 -1.10 23.19 -7.74
C THR A 60 -0.54 22.42 -6.54
N THR A 61 0.36 23.02 -5.76
CA THR A 61 0.92 22.37 -4.56
C THR A 61 -0.13 22.19 -3.47
N ALA A 62 -1.00 23.19 -3.26
CA ALA A 62 -2.12 23.08 -2.32
C ALA A 62 -3.11 21.98 -2.72
N TYR A 63 -3.46 21.91 -4.01
CA TYR A 63 -4.33 20.86 -4.55
C TYR A 63 -3.71 19.46 -4.43
N TYR A 64 -2.41 19.35 -4.69
CA TYR A 64 -1.66 18.10 -4.51
C TYR A 64 -1.67 17.63 -3.05
N ILE A 65 -1.43 18.54 -2.10
CA ILE A 65 -1.49 18.24 -0.67
C ILE A 65 -2.92 17.84 -0.27
N TYR A 66 -3.93 18.54 -0.78
CA TYR A 66 -5.35 18.26 -0.51
C TYR A 66 -5.79 16.87 -0.99
N ILE A 67 -5.41 16.46 -2.21
CA ILE A 67 -5.69 15.10 -2.70
C ILE A 67 -4.95 14.06 -1.86
N LYS A 68 -3.68 14.34 -1.50
CA LYS A 68 -2.88 13.41 -0.69
C LYS A 68 -3.43 13.26 0.73
N SER A 69 -3.97 14.33 1.32
CA SER A 69 -4.57 14.30 2.66
C SER A 69 -5.98 13.71 2.67
N ASN A 70 -6.72 13.84 1.57
CA ASN A 70 -8.05 13.24 1.39
C ASN A 70 -8.03 12.26 0.21
N PRO A 71 -7.40 11.07 0.35
CA PRO A 71 -7.56 10.04 -0.65
C PRO A 71 -9.06 9.77 -0.80
N ILE A 72 -9.59 9.98 -2.00
CA ILE A 72 -10.96 9.60 -2.35
C ILE A 72 -11.02 8.10 -2.05
N GLN A 73 -11.70 7.75 -0.97
CA GLN A 73 -12.01 6.38 -0.63
C GLN A 73 -13.05 5.93 -1.65
N GLU A 74 -12.58 5.50 -2.81
CA GLU A 74 -13.39 4.70 -3.69
C GLU A 74 -13.72 3.46 -2.87
N ILE A 75 -14.98 3.35 -2.45
CA ILE A 75 -15.53 2.13 -1.87
C ILE A 75 -15.62 1.15 -3.03
N VAL A 76 -14.47 0.72 -3.53
CA VAL A 76 -14.38 -0.54 -4.21
C VAL A 76 -14.80 -1.52 -3.12
N GLU A 77 -15.90 -2.23 -3.34
CA GLU A 77 -16.18 -3.49 -2.65
C GLU A 77 -15.08 -4.47 -3.03
N LYS A 78 -13.85 -4.17 -2.62
CA LYS A 78 -12.87 -5.18 -2.34
C LYS A 78 -13.52 -5.90 -1.19
N ILE A 79 -13.88 -7.14 -1.42
CA ILE A 79 -14.07 -8.14 -0.39
C ILE A 79 -12.73 -8.20 0.35
N VAL A 80 -12.50 -7.20 1.21
CA VAL A 80 -11.53 -7.27 2.27
C VAL A 80 -12.24 -8.20 3.22
N PHE A 81 -11.82 -9.46 3.20
CA PHE A 81 -11.96 -10.31 4.36
C PHE A 81 -11.32 -9.51 5.50
N HIS A 82 -12.14 -8.75 6.21
CA HIS A 82 -11.90 -8.60 7.62
C HIS A 82 -11.85 -10.04 8.11
N ASP A 83 -10.73 -10.44 8.69
CA ASP A 83 -10.68 -11.58 9.60
C ASP A 83 -11.56 -11.25 10.82
N ARG A 84 -12.85 -10.97 10.61
CA ARG A 84 -13.85 -11.47 11.52
C ARG A 84 -13.77 -12.96 11.29
N GLU A 85 -13.36 -13.66 12.34
CA GLU A 85 -13.41 -15.11 12.45
C GLU A 85 -14.82 -15.57 12.05
N VAL A 86 -15.04 -15.77 10.75
CA VAL A 86 -16.11 -16.63 10.30
C VAL A 86 -15.62 -17.97 10.78
N ILE A 87 -16.26 -18.45 11.85
CA ILE A 87 -16.12 -19.81 12.34
C ILE A 87 -16.72 -20.69 11.24
N VAL A 88 -15.99 -20.85 10.14
CA VAL A 88 -16.23 -21.93 9.21
C VAL A 88 -15.84 -23.15 10.01
N GLU A 89 -16.81 -23.96 10.36
CA GLU A 89 -16.59 -25.30 10.91
C GLU A 89 -15.98 -26.16 9.80
N VAL A 90 -14.75 -25.86 9.41
CA VAL A 90 -13.94 -26.72 8.57
C VAL A 90 -13.60 -27.93 9.44
N PRO A 91 -13.80 -29.17 8.96
CA PRO A 91 -13.26 -30.34 9.63
C PRO A 91 -11.74 -30.23 9.62
N VAL A 92 -11.20 -29.64 10.67
CA VAL A 92 -9.77 -29.54 10.91
C VAL A 92 -9.33 -30.88 11.50
N PRO A 93 -8.21 -31.48 11.03
CA PRO A 93 -7.62 -32.62 11.70
C PRO A 93 -7.35 -32.26 13.15
N VAL A 94 -8.14 -32.84 14.05
CA VAL A 94 -8.07 -32.62 15.49
C VAL A 94 -6.91 -33.46 16.01
N PRO A 95 -6.00 -32.91 16.84
CA PRO A 95 -4.90 -33.69 17.37
C PRO A 95 -5.40 -34.91 18.17
N PRO A 96 -4.65 -36.01 18.17
CA PRO A 96 -5.03 -37.23 18.88
C PRO A 96 -5.15 -36.96 20.38
N GLY A 97 -6.40 -37.05 20.88
CA GLY A 97 -6.74 -36.90 22.30
C GLY A 97 -7.50 -35.63 22.69
N SER A 98 -7.84 -34.74 21.75
CA SER A 98 -8.74 -33.63 22.06
C SER A 98 -10.14 -34.16 22.42
N LYS A 99 -10.67 -33.69 23.55
CA LYS A 99 -11.99 -34.10 24.07
C LYS A 99 -13.11 -33.15 23.65
N PHE A 100 -12.77 -32.00 23.06
CA PHE A 100 -13.71 -30.95 22.72
C PHE A 100 -13.47 -30.54 21.26
N GLY A 101 -14.47 -30.72 20.39
CA GLY A 101 -14.33 -30.63 18.93
C GLY A 101 -14.06 -29.25 18.33
N LYS A 102 -13.49 -28.30 19.10
CA LYS A 102 -13.10 -26.97 18.61
C LYS A 102 -11.59 -26.78 18.77
N PHE A 103 -10.88 -26.82 17.65
CA PHE A 103 -9.46 -26.55 17.55
C PHE A 103 -9.23 -25.33 16.65
N THR A 104 -8.48 -24.34 17.13
CA THR A 104 -8.16 -23.14 16.36
C THR A 104 -6.74 -23.24 15.81
N ILE A 105 -6.60 -23.35 14.49
CA ILE A 105 -5.31 -23.27 13.82
C ILE A 105 -4.91 -21.80 13.68
N PHE A 106 -3.70 -21.45 14.08
CA PHE A 106 -3.14 -20.12 13.83
C PHE A 106 -1.82 -20.15 13.04
N HIS A 107 -1.19 -21.31 12.92
CA HIS A 107 0.00 -21.48 12.07
C HIS A 107 -0.10 -22.77 11.25
N LYS A 108 0.14 -22.67 9.93
CA LYS A 108 0.18 -23.81 9.02
C LYS A 108 1.27 -23.58 7.97
N GLU A 109 2.30 -24.40 8.01
CA GLU A 109 3.44 -24.34 7.09
C GLU A 109 3.51 -25.62 6.24
N LYS A 110 3.77 -25.46 4.94
CA LYS A 110 3.95 -26.59 4.02
C LYS A 110 5.42 -26.93 3.90
N ILE A 111 5.81 -28.16 4.26
CA ILE A 111 7.21 -28.60 4.26
C ILE A 111 7.56 -29.37 2.98
N ASP A 112 6.59 -30.08 2.38
CA ASP A 112 6.65 -30.81 1.10
C ASP A 112 7.86 -31.74 0.86
N ARG A 113 8.66 -32.00 1.90
CA ARG A 113 9.94 -32.71 1.86
C ARG A 113 9.95 -33.82 2.92
N GLY A 114 10.50 -34.97 2.53
CA GLY A 114 10.76 -36.07 3.46
C GLY A 114 9.51 -36.73 4.05
N GLY A 115 8.40 -36.81 3.31
CA GLY A 115 7.16 -37.46 3.78
C GLY A 115 6.27 -36.58 4.65
N ILE A 116 6.70 -35.37 4.98
CA ILE A 116 5.94 -34.39 5.76
C ILE A 116 5.13 -33.51 4.80
N GLY A 117 3.83 -33.42 5.02
CA GLY A 117 2.91 -32.54 4.30
C GLY A 117 2.91 -31.15 4.90
N TYR A 118 2.24 -31.01 6.05
CA TYR A 118 2.11 -29.75 6.78
C TYR A 118 2.65 -29.86 8.20
N ILE A 119 3.09 -28.73 8.74
CA ILE A 119 3.24 -28.52 10.19
C ILE A 119 2.15 -27.54 10.59
N ILE A 120 1.34 -27.95 11.56
CA ILE A 120 0.18 -27.20 12.02
C ILE A 120 0.39 -26.91 13.50
N THR A 121 0.22 -25.66 13.88
CA THR A 121 0.16 -25.25 15.29
C THR A 121 -1.18 -24.58 15.58
N GLY A 122 -1.79 -24.98 16.70
CA GLY A 122 -3.10 -24.50 17.09
C GLY A 122 -3.40 -24.66 18.56
N LYS A 123 -4.55 -24.13 18.97
CA LYS A 123 -5.05 -24.09 20.34
C LYS A 123 -6.16 -25.10 20.51
N ASP A 124 -6.08 -25.85 21.60
CA ASP A 124 -7.14 -26.76 22.05
C ASP A 124 -7.76 -26.22 23.34
N TYR A 125 -9.07 -26.40 23.45
CA TYR A 125 -9.86 -25.87 24.56
C TYR A 125 -10.55 -27.02 25.28
N ASN A 126 -10.60 -27.00 26.61
CA ASN A 126 -11.24 -28.10 27.34
C ASN A 126 -12.77 -27.97 27.35
N SER A 127 -13.30 -26.76 27.16
CA SER A 127 -14.73 -26.45 27.24
C SER A 127 -15.15 -25.33 26.27
N LYS A 128 -16.46 -25.19 26.10
CA LYS A 128 -17.06 -24.07 25.32
C LYS A 128 -16.80 -22.72 26.00
N ASP A 129 -16.71 -22.70 27.32
CA ASP A 129 -16.47 -21.49 28.09
C ASP A 129 -15.01 -21.05 27.97
N ASP A 130 -14.06 -22.00 27.95
CA ASP A 130 -12.63 -21.74 27.69
C ASP A 130 -12.45 -21.16 26.28
N TYR A 131 -13.15 -21.71 25.29
CA TYR A 131 -13.15 -21.19 23.93
C TYR A 131 -13.65 -19.74 23.86
N LYS A 132 -14.77 -19.43 24.53
CA LYS A 132 -15.34 -18.07 24.56
C LYS A 132 -14.47 -17.06 25.31
N SER A 133 -13.86 -17.49 26.41
CA SER A 133 -12.98 -16.66 27.24
C SER A 133 -11.55 -16.58 26.73
N GLN A 134 -11.24 -17.31 25.64
CA GLN A 134 -9.90 -17.50 25.09
C GLN A 134 -8.86 -17.97 26.12
N ILE A 135 -9.30 -18.74 27.12
CA ILE A 135 -8.40 -19.38 28.08
C ILE A 135 -7.72 -20.56 27.39
N ILE A 136 -6.42 -20.43 27.16
CA ILE A 136 -5.62 -21.44 26.46
C ILE A 136 -5.08 -22.44 27.47
N ASN A 137 -5.58 -23.67 27.44
CA ASN A 137 -5.05 -24.76 28.26
C ASN A 137 -3.89 -25.49 27.60
N TYR A 138 -4.01 -25.70 26.28
CA TYR A 138 -3.04 -26.45 25.51
C TYR A 138 -2.84 -25.82 24.13
N GLN A 139 -1.59 -25.77 23.69
CA GLN A 139 -1.28 -25.56 22.28
C GLN A 139 -0.57 -26.79 21.74
N TYR A 140 -0.97 -27.24 20.56
CA TYR A 140 -0.43 -28.42 19.92
C TYR A 140 0.30 -28.01 18.66
N CYS A 141 1.51 -28.54 18.49
CA CYS A 141 2.18 -28.56 17.21
C CYS A 141 2.25 -30.01 16.71
N TYR A 142 1.67 -30.26 15.55
CA TYR A 142 1.66 -31.58 14.92
C TYR A 142 2.05 -31.49 13.45
N ALA A 143 2.60 -32.57 12.92
CA ALA A 143 2.84 -32.72 11.49
C ALA A 143 1.77 -33.62 10.88
N THR A 144 1.45 -33.43 9.60
CA THR A 144 0.61 -34.33 8.81
C THR A 144 1.44 -35.04 7.75
N SER A 145 1.07 -36.26 7.39
CA SER A 145 1.75 -37.01 6.33
C SER A 145 1.44 -36.39 4.96
N LYS A 146 2.44 -36.39 4.08
CA LYS A 146 2.27 -35.91 2.70
C LYS A 146 1.37 -36.86 1.88
N ARG A 147 1.38 -38.14 2.22
CA ARG A 147 0.63 -39.18 1.50
C ARG A 147 -0.81 -39.26 1.95
N ASP A 148 -1.01 -39.09 3.24
CA ASP A 148 -2.30 -39.21 3.90
C ASP A 148 -2.43 -38.07 4.91
N PRO A 149 -3.15 -36.98 4.56
CA PRO A 149 -3.35 -35.85 5.44
C PRO A 149 -4.08 -36.18 6.75
N ASP A 150 -4.82 -37.31 6.80
CA ASP A 150 -5.55 -37.75 7.99
C ASP A 150 -4.62 -38.40 9.02
N ILE A 151 -3.41 -38.77 8.59
CA ILE A 151 -2.35 -39.26 9.47
C ILE A 151 -1.56 -38.07 10.00
N ASP A 152 -1.68 -37.84 11.30
CA ASP A 152 -0.95 -36.81 12.02
C ASP A 152 -0.04 -37.37 13.13
N ILE A 153 0.95 -36.58 13.52
CA ILE A 153 1.81 -36.87 14.66
C ILE A 153 2.07 -35.61 15.46
N THR A 154 1.74 -35.65 16.74
CA THR A 154 2.06 -34.55 17.66
C THR A 154 3.57 -34.45 17.86
N LEU A 155 4.15 -33.30 17.54
CA LEU A 155 5.57 -33.01 17.71
C LEU A 155 5.85 -32.41 19.08
N ALA A 156 5.03 -31.46 19.50
CA ALA A 156 5.20 -30.73 20.75
C ALA A 156 3.87 -30.21 21.28
N ILE A 157 3.81 -30.04 22.60
CA ILE A 157 2.65 -29.50 23.31
C ILE A 157 3.14 -28.41 24.24
N LEU A 158 2.56 -27.21 24.17
CA LEU A 158 2.69 -26.20 25.21
C LEU A 158 1.58 -26.45 26.24
N LYS A 159 1.98 -26.79 27.46
CA LYS A 159 1.09 -26.93 28.62
C LYS A 159 1.65 -26.11 29.77
N GLU A 160 0.81 -25.31 30.43
CA GLU A 160 1.19 -24.55 31.64
C GLU A 160 2.48 -23.70 31.42
N GLY A 161 2.62 -23.08 30.25
CA GLY A 161 3.78 -22.25 29.89
C GLY A 161 5.07 -23.01 29.56
N LYS A 162 5.06 -24.36 29.55
CA LYS A 162 6.22 -25.19 29.20
C LYS A 162 5.97 -26.00 27.93
N VAL A 163 6.93 -25.95 27.00
CA VAL A 163 6.89 -26.74 25.76
C VAL A 163 7.47 -28.13 26.04
N VAL A 164 6.65 -29.16 25.88
CA VAL A 164 7.01 -30.57 25.99
C VAL A 164 7.03 -31.18 24.61
N TYR A 165 8.20 -31.63 24.16
CA TYR A 165 8.34 -32.38 22.90
C TYR A 165 7.93 -33.84 23.12
N LYS A 166 7.04 -34.35 22.27
CA LYS A 166 6.60 -35.74 22.36
C LYS A 166 7.59 -36.68 21.69
N ASP A 167 7.62 -37.91 22.17
CA ASP A 167 8.40 -38.96 21.53
C ASP A 167 7.69 -39.44 20.25
N LEU A 168 8.40 -39.31 19.12
CA LEU A 168 7.86 -39.54 17.79
C LEU A 168 7.78 -41.03 17.42
N TYR A 169 8.26 -41.93 18.27
CA TYR A 169 8.41 -43.36 17.91
C TYR A 169 7.09 -44.07 17.59
N SER A 170 5.99 -43.72 18.24
CA SER A 170 4.70 -44.42 18.05
C SER A 170 3.99 -44.09 16.74
N GLY A 171 4.24 -42.92 16.16
CA GLY A 171 3.54 -42.46 14.94
C GLY A 171 4.41 -42.41 13.68
N ILE A 172 5.74 -42.36 13.80
CA ILE A 172 6.62 -42.00 12.68
C ILE A 172 6.61 -42.98 11.50
N ARG A 173 6.29 -44.26 11.72
CA ARG A 173 6.21 -45.26 10.65
C ARG A 173 5.10 -44.94 9.64
N SER A 174 4.05 -44.25 10.07
CA SER A 174 2.94 -43.83 9.20
C SER A 174 3.31 -42.70 8.23
N PHE A 175 4.38 -41.96 8.53
CA PHE A 175 4.96 -40.92 7.66
C PHE A 175 6.03 -41.49 6.71
N SER A 176 6.46 -42.72 6.97
CA SER A 176 7.52 -43.39 6.23
C SER A 176 6.94 -44.20 5.06
N PRO A 177 7.69 -44.39 3.96
CA PRO A 177 7.29 -45.32 2.92
C PRO A 177 7.06 -46.73 3.43
N THR A 178 6.09 -47.44 2.87
CA THR A 178 5.94 -48.89 3.04
C THR A 178 7.27 -49.59 2.72
N GLY A 179 7.79 -50.38 3.67
CA GLY A 179 9.10 -51.04 3.55
C GLY A 179 10.31 -50.21 3.96
N ALA A 180 10.14 -49.03 4.56
CA ALA A 180 11.25 -48.20 5.00
C ALA A 180 12.14 -48.89 6.05
N SER A 181 13.46 -48.74 5.88
CA SER A 181 14.44 -49.27 6.83
C SER A 181 14.40 -48.53 8.16
N ASN A 182 14.92 -49.14 9.23
CA ASN A 182 15.10 -48.45 10.52
C ASN A 182 15.96 -47.19 10.40
N GLY A 183 16.91 -47.16 9.45
CA GLY A 183 17.73 -45.98 9.15
C GLY A 183 16.92 -44.83 8.55
N ASP A 184 15.96 -45.14 7.69
CA ASP A 184 15.08 -44.12 7.08
C ASP A 184 14.11 -43.53 8.10
N VAL A 185 13.58 -44.38 8.99
CA VAL A 185 12.76 -43.95 10.14
C VAL A 185 13.57 -43.04 11.06
N HIS A 186 14.84 -43.36 11.32
CA HIS A 186 15.71 -42.50 12.12
C HIS A 186 15.98 -41.15 11.45
N LYS A 187 16.28 -41.12 10.13
CA LYS A 187 16.45 -39.87 9.38
C LYS A 187 15.17 -39.02 9.39
N LEU A 188 14.00 -39.65 9.25
CA LEU A 188 12.71 -38.99 9.35
C LEU A 188 12.49 -38.36 10.73
N ARG A 189 12.91 -39.06 11.80
CA ARG A 189 12.81 -38.57 13.18
C ARG A 189 13.60 -37.29 13.37
N VAL A 190 14.86 -37.31 12.95
CA VAL A 190 15.75 -36.14 13.05
C VAL A 190 15.17 -34.95 12.27
N ARG A 191 14.59 -35.20 11.09
CA ARG A 191 13.93 -34.16 10.30
C ARG A 191 12.70 -33.59 10.98
N LEU A 192 11.82 -34.43 11.51
CA LEU A 192 10.63 -34.00 12.24
C LEU A 192 10.99 -33.18 13.49
N ILE A 193 12.02 -33.59 14.24
CA ILE A 193 12.52 -32.82 15.39
C ILE A 193 13.05 -31.45 14.95
N LYS A 194 13.86 -31.42 13.88
CA LYS A 194 14.38 -30.16 13.33
C LYS A 194 13.24 -29.25 12.86
N ALA A 195 12.27 -29.83 12.15
CA ALA A 195 11.12 -29.09 11.64
C ALA A 195 10.23 -28.58 12.79
N ALA A 196 10.02 -29.38 13.84
CA ALA A 196 9.31 -28.94 15.03
C ALA A 196 9.97 -27.69 15.65
N ARG A 197 11.29 -27.71 15.81
CA ARG A 197 12.02 -26.56 16.37
C ARG A 197 12.00 -25.31 15.48
N GLN A 198 11.91 -25.50 14.18
CA GLN A 198 11.97 -24.40 13.20
C GLN A 198 10.60 -23.79 12.91
N TYR A 199 9.55 -24.61 12.91
CA TYR A 199 8.22 -24.23 12.39
C TYR A 199 7.10 -24.29 13.43
N CYS A 200 7.28 -24.94 14.59
CA CYS A 200 6.28 -24.84 15.65
C CYS A 200 6.31 -23.44 16.25
N GLN A 201 5.19 -22.72 16.19
CA GLN A 201 5.05 -21.39 16.77
C GLN A 201 4.09 -21.47 17.96
N PHE A 202 4.61 -21.28 19.17
CA PHE A 202 3.80 -21.25 20.37
C PHE A 202 3.63 -19.82 20.86
N GLU A 203 2.38 -19.43 21.14
CA GLU A 203 2.10 -18.17 21.81
C GLU A 203 2.36 -18.34 23.30
N ILE A 204 3.52 -17.89 23.77
CA ILE A 204 3.79 -17.80 25.20
C ILE A 204 3.15 -16.50 25.68
N LEU A 205 2.05 -16.62 26.42
CA LEU A 205 1.54 -15.53 27.24
C LEU A 205 2.60 -15.24 28.31
N LEU A 206 3.52 -14.33 28.00
CA LEU A 206 4.35 -13.66 28.98
C LEU A 206 3.40 -12.93 29.91
N GLY A 207 3.28 -13.44 31.14
CA GLY A 207 2.44 -12.85 32.17
C GLY A 207 2.76 -11.36 32.32
N LEU A 208 1.71 -10.54 32.21
CA LEU A 208 1.61 -9.25 32.89
C LEU A 208 1.40 -9.51 34.38
#